data_AF-A0AAU6WU26-F1
#
_entry.id   AF-A0AAU6WU26-F1
#
_cell.length_a   1.000
_cell.length_b   1.000
_cell.length_c   1.000
_cell.angle_alpha   90.00
_cell.angle_beta   90.00
_cell.angle_gamma   90.00
#
_symmetry.space_group_name_H-M   'P 1'
#
loop_
_entity.id
_entity.type
_entity.pdbx_description
1 polymer ?
#
loop_
_entity_poly.entity_id
_entity_poly.type
_entity_poly.pdbx_seq_one_letter_code
_entity_poly.pdbx_strand_id
1 'polypeptide(L)'
;MFSENSPKTLDSYSYKSYEKISLDIDEDSVAQYNKFFEETGMFREKRKKDSLNNISARKIFSKSKLFLWERAQEFLYSRQYGEKINILDNRISGLKQPIYEMIALQQSNRDKVPDQLKQENRGLYRFFLTDTLEMDGRKNFVIRFREVNYKNPDKKRKYNGAIYVDTETYGVKKSKISARIRTTES
;
A
#
# COMPACT_ATOMS: atom_id res chain seq x y z
N MET A 1 -10.98 -18.14 -4.56
CA MET A 1 -12.30 -17.66 -4.09
C MET A 1 -12.31 -16.14 -4.18
N PHE A 2 -13.46 -15.55 -4.53
CA PHE A 2 -13.70 -14.18 -5.08
C PHE A 2 -13.61 -14.05 -6.62
N SER A 3 -14.11 -15.04 -7.37
CA SER A 3 -14.28 -14.90 -8.83
C SER A 3 -15.40 -13.92 -9.19
N GLU A 4 -16.50 -13.89 -8.44
CA GLU A 4 -17.71 -13.14 -8.81
C GLU A 4 -17.59 -11.62 -8.65
N ASN A 5 -16.79 -11.15 -7.68
CA ASN A 5 -16.65 -9.72 -7.36
C ASN A 5 -15.28 -9.15 -7.84
N SER A 6 -14.71 -9.76 -8.88
CA SER A 6 -13.50 -9.26 -9.54
C SER A 6 -13.87 -8.26 -10.64
N PRO A 7 -13.19 -7.11 -10.79
CA PRO A 7 -13.39 -6.22 -11.93
C PRO A 7 -13.26 -6.93 -13.29
N LYS A 8 -12.51 -8.05 -13.34
CA LYS A 8 -12.30 -8.86 -14.54
C LYS A 8 -13.52 -9.70 -14.96
N THR A 9 -14.61 -9.73 -14.18
CA THR A 9 -15.87 -10.36 -14.61
C THR A 9 -16.69 -9.47 -15.54
N LEU A 10 -16.44 -8.16 -15.54
CA LEU A 10 -17.12 -7.20 -16.40
C LEU A 10 -16.53 -7.22 -17.81
N ASP A 11 -17.38 -7.01 -18.82
CA ASP A 11 -16.93 -6.88 -20.21
C ASP A 11 -16.04 -5.64 -20.41
N SER A 12 -16.30 -4.58 -19.65
CA SER A 12 -15.50 -3.37 -19.55
C SER A 12 -15.71 -2.66 -18.22
N TYR A 13 -14.72 -1.89 -17.78
CA TYR A 13 -14.87 -0.97 -16.65
C TYR A 13 -13.92 0.23 -16.79
N SER A 14 -14.27 1.31 -16.11
CA SER A 14 -13.41 2.48 -15.91
C SER A 14 -13.51 2.98 -14.49
N TYR A 15 -12.38 3.30 -13.86
CA TYR A 15 -12.36 4.00 -12.58
C TYR A 15 -11.09 4.83 -12.40
N LYS A 16 -11.21 5.89 -11.60
CA LYS A 16 -10.08 6.71 -11.16
C LYS A 16 -9.63 6.28 -9.78
N SER A 17 -8.32 6.24 -9.56
CA SER A 17 -7.74 5.97 -8.24
C SER A 17 -6.80 7.10 -7.86
N TYR A 18 -6.78 7.38 -6.56
CA TYR A 18 -5.84 8.29 -5.95
C TYR A 18 -5.06 7.55 -4.87
N GLU A 19 -3.73 7.62 -4.95
CA GLU A 19 -2.80 6.99 -4.02
C GLU A 19 -1.90 8.04 -3.40
N LYS A 20 -1.71 7.94 -2.09
CA LYS A 20 -0.82 8.81 -1.33
C LYS A 20 0.03 7.97 -0.39
N ILE A 21 1.35 8.13 -0.50
CA ILE A 21 2.34 7.52 0.37
C ILE A 21 3.16 8.63 1.01
N SER A 22 3.25 8.59 2.33
CA SER A 22 4.12 9.45 3.11
C SER A 22 5.01 8.58 3.99
N LEU A 23 6.31 8.86 3.98
CA LEU A 23 7.29 8.20 4.84
C LEU A 23 8.13 9.27 5.53
N ASP A 24 8.26 9.13 6.83
CA ASP A 24 9.06 10.01 7.69
C ASP A 24 10.00 9.12 8.50
N ILE A 25 11.30 9.37 8.40
CA ILE A 25 12.37 8.59 9.02
C ILE A 25 13.23 9.54 9.85
N ASP A 26 13.31 9.27 11.14
CA ASP A 26 14.21 9.96 12.06
C ASP A 26 15.68 9.58 11.80
N GLU A 27 16.61 10.50 12.02
CA GLU A 27 18.04 10.34 11.69
C GLU A 27 18.68 9.16 12.43
N ASP A 28 18.33 8.98 13.71
CA ASP A 28 18.77 7.84 14.52
C ASP A 28 18.13 6.50 14.08
N SER A 29 17.01 6.58 13.37
CA SER A 29 16.30 5.41 12.84
C SER A 29 16.83 4.95 11.47
N VAL A 30 17.67 5.73 10.80
CA VAL A 30 18.23 5.38 9.48
C VAL A 30 19.05 4.09 9.54
N ALA A 31 19.85 3.91 10.60
CA ALA A 31 20.65 2.69 10.79
C ALA A 31 19.76 1.45 11.00
N GLN A 32 18.70 1.56 11.81
CA GLN A 32 17.74 0.48 12.02
C GLN A 32 16.89 0.20 10.77
N TYR A 33 16.57 1.25 10.01
CA TYR A 33 15.84 1.17 8.75
C TYR A 33 16.64 0.40 7.70
N ASN A 34 17.94 0.69 7.54
CA ASN A 34 18.82 -0.02 6.61
C ASN A 34 18.88 -1.52 6.94
N LYS A 35 19.08 -1.85 8.23
CA LYS A 35 19.12 -3.24 8.71
C LYS A 35 17.80 -3.99 8.48
N PHE A 36 16.65 -3.32 8.64
CA PHE A 36 15.32 -3.91 8.39
C PHE A 36 15.11 -4.33 6.93
N PHE A 37 15.55 -3.54 5.94
CA PHE A 37 15.41 -3.89 4.52
C PHE A 37 16.34 -5.02 4.09
N GLU A 38 17.49 -5.16 4.76
CA GLU A 38 18.38 -6.31 4.60
C GLU A 38 17.71 -7.59 5.09
N GLU A 39 17.07 -7.57 6.27
CA GLU A 39 16.47 -8.75 6.90
C GLU A 39 15.12 -9.19 6.29
N THR A 40 14.25 -8.26 5.87
CA THR A 40 12.89 -8.62 5.38
C THR A 40 12.81 -9.08 3.94
N GLY A 41 13.88 -8.98 3.16
CA GLY A 41 13.91 -9.48 1.77
C GLY A 41 12.89 -8.84 0.82
N MET A 42 12.22 -7.74 1.22
CA MET A 42 11.21 -7.00 0.45
C MET A 42 11.71 -6.53 -0.94
N PHE A 43 13.02 -6.55 -1.15
CA PHE A 43 13.68 -6.30 -2.45
C PHE A 43 14.85 -7.26 -2.67
N ARG A 44 14.70 -8.56 -2.41
CA ARG A 44 15.69 -9.55 -2.84
C ARG A 44 15.89 -9.40 -4.35
N GLU A 45 17.14 -9.20 -4.76
CA GLU A 45 17.56 -9.05 -6.15
C GLU A 45 16.89 -10.14 -7.01
N LYS A 46 15.94 -9.73 -7.87
CA LYS A 46 15.62 -10.56 -9.02
C LYS A 46 16.87 -10.56 -9.89
N ARG A 47 17.50 -11.74 -9.94
CA ARG A 47 18.67 -12.16 -10.73
C ARG A 47 19.18 -11.12 -11.74
N LYS A 48 20.47 -10.81 -11.64
CA LYS A 48 21.32 -10.14 -12.65
C LYS A 48 20.74 -10.24 -14.07
N LYS A 49 20.15 -9.16 -14.54
CA LYS A 49 20.10 -8.87 -15.96
C LYS A 49 20.30 -7.37 -16.15
N ASP A 50 21.46 -7.07 -16.73
CA ASP A 50 21.99 -5.79 -17.21
C ASP A 50 22.05 -4.61 -16.22
N SER A 51 23.26 -4.51 -15.67
CA SER A 51 23.90 -3.30 -15.17
C SER A 51 23.63 -2.11 -16.09
N LEU A 52 22.88 -1.12 -15.60
CA LEU A 52 23.08 0.31 -15.93
C LEU A 52 22.21 1.27 -15.10
N ASN A 53 21.25 0.80 -14.28
CA ASN A 53 20.40 1.69 -13.46
C ASN A 53 20.15 1.22 -12.02
N ASN A 54 21.09 0.50 -11.41
CA ASN A 54 20.87 -0.17 -10.13
C ASN A 54 21.10 0.74 -8.89
N ILE A 55 20.54 1.95 -8.90
CA ILE A 55 20.36 2.71 -7.65
C ILE A 55 19.12 2.12 -6.98
N SER A 56 19.31 1.06 -6.19
CA SER A 56 18.24 0.41 -5.45
C SER A 56 17.43 1.44 -4.68
N ALA A 57 16.09 1.36 -4.73
CA ALA A 57 15.19 2.23 -3.96
C ALA A 57 15.64 2.41 -2.49
N ARG A 58 16.23 1.35 -1.91
CA ARG A 58 16.86 1.33 -0.57
C ARG A 58 17.85 2.47 -0.32
N LYS A 59 18.83 2.68 -1.20
CA LYS A 59 19.88 3.72 -1.04
C LYS A 59 19.35 5.15 -1.17
N ILE A 60 18.23 5.31 -1.88
CA ILE A 60 17.58 6.60 -2.08
C ILE A 60 16.77 6.92 -0.82
N PHE A 61 15.99 5.96 -0.32
CA PHE A 61 15.21 6.11 0.92
C PHE A 61 16.06 6.21 2.19
N SER A 62 17.22 5.56 2.24
CA SER A 62 18.11 5.64 3.40
C SER A 62 18.73 7.03 3.61
N LYS A 63 18.59 7.95 2.65
CA LYS A 63 19.19 9.29 2.69
C LYS A 63 18.15 10.41 2.81
N SER A 64 16.86 10.12 2.69
CA SER A 64 15.80 11.10 2.79
C SER A 64 15.05 10.99 4.12
N LYS A 65 14.92 12.11 4.84
CA LYS A 65 14.17 12.18 6.10
C LYS A 65 12.66 12.13 5.86
N LEU A 66 12.20 12.81 4.82
CA LEU A 66 10.78 12.89 4.45
C LEU A 66 10.61 12.54 2.99
N PHE A 67 9.61 11.71 2.70
CA PHE A 67 9.19 11.34 1.36
C PHE A 67 7.68 11.46 1.23
N LEU A 68 7.23 12.10 0.15
CA LEU A 68 5.83 12.22 -0.20
C LEU A 68 5.64 11.83 -1.67
N TRP A 69 4.66 10.98 -1.90
CA TRP A 69 4.27 10.58 -3.24
C TRP A 69 2.76 10.58 -3.37
N GLU A 70 2.26 11.32 -4.35
CA GLU A 70 0.85 11.37 -4.72
C GLU A 70 0.68 11.01 -6.19
N ARG A 71 -0.30 10.16 -6.49
CA ARG A 71 -0.58 9.71 -7.85
C ARG A 71 -2.08 9.63 -8.10
N ALA A 72 -2.51 10.20 -9.22
CA ALA A 72 -3.85 10.05 -9.76
C ALA A 72 -3.75 9.29 -11.10
N GLN A 73 -4.56 8.24 -11.25
CA GLN A 73 -4.55 7.40 -12.44
C GLN A 73 -5.96 6.93 -12.78
N GLU A 74 -6.20 6.67 -14.05
CA GLU A 74 -7.43 6.11 -14.57
C GLU A 74 -7.14 4.72 -15.13
N PHE A 75 -7.93 3.75 -14.69
CA PHE A 75 -7.91 2.38 -15.19
C PHE A 75 -9.04 2.22 -16.19
N LEU A 76 -8.71 1.70 -17.36
CA LEU A 76 -9.64 1.36 -18.42
C LEU A 76 -9.43 -0.10 -18.76
N TYR A 77 -10.51 -0.86 -18.84
CA TYR A 77 -10.45 -2.26 -19.26
C TYR A 77 -11.55 -2.55 -20.27
N SER A 78 -11.22 -3.36 -21.28
CA SER A 78 -12.19 -4.04 -22.12
C SER A 78 -11.71 -5.44 -22.46
N ARG A 79 -12.64 -6.39 -22.64
CA ARG A 79 -12.28 -7.75 -23.06
C ARG A 79 -11.51 -7.79 -24.39
N GLN A 80 -11.79 -6.85 -25.30
CA GLN A 80 -11.18 -6.79 -26.63
C GLN A 80 -9.76 -6.19 -26.63
N TYR A 81 -9.54 -5.08 -25.91
CA TYR A 81 -8.28 -4.33 -25.95
C TYR A 81 -7.40 -4.54 -24.72
N GLY A 82 -7.88 -5.29 -23.73
CA GLY A 82 -7.19 -5.49 -22.47
C GLY A 82 -7.24 -4.25 -21.57
N GLU A 83 -6.23 -4.15 -20.71
CA GLU A 83 -6.12 -3.08 -19.71
C GLU A 83 -5.23 -1.94 -20.20
N LYS A 84 -5.70 -0.71 -19.96
CA LYS A 84 -4.95 0.52 -20.17
C LYS A 84 -4.99 1.34 -18.88
N ILE A 85 -3.82 1.84 -18.48
CA ILE A 85 -3.69 2.71 -17.30
C ILE A 85 -3.20 4.07 -17.79
N ASN A 86 -4.00 5.11 -17.58
CA ASN A 86 -3.62 6.50 -17.83
C ASN A 86 -3.12 7.11 -16.53
N ILE A 87 -1.87 7.59 -16.50
CA ILE A 87 -1.37 8.40 -15.39
C ILE A 87 -1.86 9.83 -15.61
N LEU A 88 -2.73 10.31 -14.74
CA LEU A 88 -3.33 11.65 -14.84
C LEU A 88 -2.47 12.71 -14.15
N ASP A 89 -1.94 12.38 -12.97
CA ASP A 89 -0.99 13.21 -12.22
C ASP A 89 -0.06 12.32 -11.40
N ASN A 90 1.19 12.74 -11.24
CA ASN A 90 2.20 12.01 -10.47
C ASN A 90 3.22 13.00 -9.87
N ARG A 91 3.19 13.16 -8.55
CA ARG A 91 4.03 14.11 -7.82
C ARG A 91 4.86 13.40 -6.76
N ILE A 92 6.18 13.58 -6.83
CA ILE A 92 7.12 13.00 -5.90
C ILE A 92 7.94 14.12 -5.26
N SER A 93 8.06 14.10 -3.94
CA SER A 93 8.91 15.01 -3.17
C SER A 93 9.77 14.22 -2.18
N GLY A 94 10.95 14.76 -1.88
CA GLY A 94 11.91 14.14 -0.95
C GLY A 94 12.85 13.11 -1.58
N LEU A 95 12.87 12.97 -2.90
CA LEU A 95 13.85 12.15 -3.62
C LEU A 95 14.64 12.97 -4.64
N LYS A 96 15.94 12.69 -4.76
CA LYS A 96 16.80 13.30 -5.79
C LYS A 96 16.49 12.80 -7.20
N GLN A 97 15.93 11.59 -7.34
CA GLN A 97 15.62 10.97 -8.63
C GLN A 97 14.30 10.18 -8.53
N PRO A 98 13.47 10.17 -9.59
CA PRO A 98 12.25 9.35 -9.63
C PRO A 98 12.61 7.86 -9.64
N ILE A 99 11.96 7.07 -8.76
CA ILE A 99 12.24 5.63 -8.61
C ILE A 99 11.26 4.82 -9.48
N TYR A 100 11.72 4.42 -10.67
CA TYR A 100 10.94 3.58 -11.59
C TYR A 100 10.51 2.23 -10.97
N GLU A 101 11.32 1.66 -10.07
CA GLU A 101 11.00 0.41 -9.37
C GLU A 101 9.70 0.51 -8.54
N MET A 102 9.42 1.67 -7.94
CA MET A 102 8.19 1.86 -7.16
C MET A 102 6.94 1.89 -8.03
N ILE A 103 7.05 2.48 -9.22
CA ILE A 103 5.96 2.55 -10.19
C ILE A 103 5.56 1.12 -10.59
N ALA A 104 6.54 0.26 -10.85
CA ALA A 104 6.32 -1.14 -11.20
C ALA A 104 5.76 -1.98 -10.03
N LEU A 105 6.24 -1.77 -8.81
CA LEU A 105 5.76 -2.48 -7.62
C LEU A 105 4.29 -2.21 -7.32
N GLN A 106 3.83 -0.97 -7.48
CA GLN A 106 2.43 -0.62 -7.21
C GLN A 106 1.47 -1.21 -8.23
N GLN A 107 1.82 -1.23 -9.52
CA GLN A 107 0.99 -1.88 -10.56
C GLN A 107 0.73 -3.36 -10.24
N SER A 108 1.69 -4.05 -9.63
CA SER A 108 1.56 -5.47 -9.26
C SER A 108 0.62 -5.74 -8.06
N ASN A 109 0.35 -4.74 -7.21
CA ASN A 109 -0.47 -4.92 -6.00
C ASN A 109 -1.97 -4.67 -6.22
N ARG A 110 -2.38 -4.30 -7.43
CA ARG A 110 -3.78 -3.93 -7.76
C ARG A 110 -4.80 -5.05 -7.51
N ASP A 111 -4.49 -6.26 -7.96
CA ASP A 111 -5.36 -7.42 -7.78
C ASP A 111 -5.10 -8.14 -6.45
N LYS A 112 -4.15 -7.64 -5.65
CA LYS A 112 -3.71 -8.29 -4.44
C LYS A 112 -4.43 -7.69 -3.25
N VAL A 113 -5.31 -8.49 -2.65
CA VAL A 113 -5.92 -8.15 -1.36
C VAL A 113 -4.80 -7.83 -0.36
N PRO A 114 -4.81 -6.64 0.27
CA PRO A 114 -3.84 -6.28 1.30
C PRO A 114 -3.76 -7.37 2.36
N ASP A 115 -2.57 -7.65 2.87
CA ASP A 115 -2.36 -8.73 3.84
C ASP A 115 -3.25 -8.58 5.08
N GLN A 116 -3.61 -7.36 5.45
CA GLN A 116 -4.52 -7.05 6.58
C GLN A 116 -5.96 -7.53 6.33
N LEU A 117 -6.38 -7.66 5.07
CA LEU A 117 -7.75 -8.04 4.68
C LEU A 117 -7.88 -9.53 4.32
N LYS A 118 -6.74 -10.22 4.15
CA LYS A 118 -6.69 -11.64 3.86
C LYS A 118 -7.31 -12.46 4.99
N GLN A 119 -8.08 -13.48 4.64
CA GLN A 119 -8.86 -14.27 5.59
C GLN A 119 -7.95 -14.97 6.61
N GLU A 120 -6.83 -15.51 6.15
CA GLU A 120 -5.80 -16.16 6.97
C GLU A 120 -5.18 -15.22 8.02
N ASN A 121 -5.19 -13.91 7.76
CA ASN A 121 -4.61 -12.91 8.65
C ASN A 121 -5.64 -12.24 9.56
N ARG A 122 -6.95 -12.54 9.44
CA ARG A 122 -8.00 -11.90 10.27
C ARG A 122 -7.79 -12.13 11.77
N GLY A 123 -7.20 -13.24 12.18
CA GLY A 123 -6.86 -13.50 13.59
C GLY A 123 -5.73 -12.62 14.14
N LEU A 124 -4.95 -11.99 13.26
CA LEU A 124 -3.85 -11.08 13.62
C LEU A 124 -4.33 -9.65 13.90
N TYR A 125 -5.57 -9.32 13.55
CA TYR A 125 -6.12 -7.97 13.66
C TYR A 125 -7.45 -7.98 14.42
N ARG A 126 -7.71 -6.93 15.19
CA ARG A 126 -9.03 -6.67 15.77
C ARG A 126 -9.70 -5.57 14.97
N PHE A 127 -10.89 -5.86 14.46
CA PHE A 127 -11.70 -4.95 13.66
C PHE A 127 -12.82 -4.36 14.51
N PHE A 128 -13.12 -3.08 14.27
CA PHE A 128 -14.17 -2.34 14.96
C PHE A 128 -14.95 -1.53 13.93
N LEU A 129 -16.25 -1.73 13.86
CA LEU A 129 -17.12 -0.78 13.16
C LEU A 129 -17.22 0.47 14.03
N THR A 130 -16.65 1.58 13.57
CA THR A 130 -16.58 2.81 14.37
C THR A 130 -17.58 3.86 13.96
N ASP A 131 -18.00 3.86 12.69
CA ASP A 131 -18.89 4.89 12.16
C ASP A 131 -19.52 4.44 10.84
N THR A 132 -20.47 5.23 10.33
CA THR A 132 -21.00 5.16 8.98
C THR A 132 -21.06 6.58 8.42
N LEU A 133 -20.41 6.81 7.27
CA LEU A 133 -20.30 8.15 6.68
C LEU A 133 -20.64 8.13 5.20
N GLU A 134 -20.97 9.30 4.67
CA GLU A 134 -21.27 9.48 3.27
C GLU A 134 -20.01 9.81 2.47
N MET A 135 -19.76 9.06 1.39
CA MET A 135 -18.70 9.33 0.42
C MET A 135 -19.27 9.12 -0.98
N ASP A 136 -19.14 10.15 -1.82
CA ASP A 136 -19.63 10.17 -3.20
C ASP A 136 -21.13 9.81 -3.31
N GLY A 137 -21.96 10.38 -2.42
CA GLY A 137 -23.41 10.17 -2.38
C GLY A 137 -23.88 8.79 -1.90
N ARG A 138 -22.97 7.95 -1.38
CA ARG A 138 -23.30 6.62 -0.84
C ARG A 138 -22.80 6.47 0.59
N LYS A 139 -23.54 5.73 1.42
CA LYS A 139 -23.14 5.45 2.80
C LYS A 139 -22.08 4.36 2.84
N ASN A 140 -21.07 4.54 3.68
CA ASN A 140 -19.93 3.63 3.86
C ASN A 140 -19.69 3.37 5.33
N PHE A 141 -19.50 2.10 5.67
CA PHE A 141 -19.02 1.67 6.98
C PHE A 141 -17.56 2.05 7.16
N VAL A 142 -17.22 2.58 8.33
CA VAL A 142 -15.83 2.82 8.74
C VAL A 142 -15.41 1.70 9.68
N ILE A 143 -14.59 0.79 9.16
CA ILE A 143 -14.06 -0.35 9.91
C ILE A 143 -12.61 -0.05 10.27
N ARG A 144 -12.33 0.27 11.53
CA ARG A 144 -10.97 0.41 12.03
C ARG A 144 -10.37 -0.94 12.37
N PHE A 145 -9.07 -1.08 12.15
CA PHE A 145 -8.33 -2.27 12.54
C PHE A 145 -7.04 -1.92 13.27
N ARG A 146 -6.64 -2.80 14.19
CA ARG A 146 -5.34 -2.76 14.86
C ARG A 146 -4.76 -4.16 14.97
N GLU A 147 -3.46 -4.30 14.74
CA GLU A 147 -2.75 -5.56 14.95
C GLU A 147 -2.84 -5.98 16.43
N VAL A 148 -3.17 -7.24 16.67
CA VAL A 148 -3.25 -7.85 17.99
C VAL A 148 -2.03 -8.72 18.18
N ASN A 149 -1.24 -8.41 19.20
CA ASN A 149 0.02 -9.08 19.41
C ASN A 149 -0.19 -10.35 20.24
N TYR A 150 -0.43 -11.48 19.59
CA TYR A 150 -0.64 -12.76 20.28
C TYR A 150 0.63 -13.58 20.48
N LYS A 151 1.74 -13.28 19.79
CA LYS A 151 2.91 -14.16 19.80
C LYS A 151 4.30 -13.51 19.95
N ASN A 152 4.52 -12.26 19.51
CA ASN A 152 5.86 -11.63 19.58
C ASN A 152 5.79 -10.19 20.12
N PRO A 153 6.01 -9.96 21.43
CA PRO A 153 6.11 -8.61 22.01
C PRO A 153 7.13 -7.72 21.27
N ASP A 154 8.15 -8.33 20.64
CA ASP A 154 9.24 -7.67 19.90
C ASP A 154 8.91 -7.16 18.51
N LYS A 155 7.67 -7.34 18.01
CA LYS A 155 7.28 -6.66 16.77
C LYS A 155 7.26 -5.14 17.02
N LYS A 156 8.36 -4.49 16.63
CA LYS A 156 8.58 -3.03 16.70
C LYS A 156 7.52 -2.21 15.94
N ARG A 157 6.73 -2.85 15.06
CA ARG A 157 5.71 -2.21 14.23
C ARG A 157 4.34 -2.77 14.58
N LYS A 158 3.40 -1.85 14.83
CA LYS A 158 1.97 -2.17 14.90
C LYS A 158 1.29 -1.53 13.71
N TYR A 159 0.69 -2.37 12.86
CA TYR A 159 -0.16 -1.88 11.79
C TYR A 159 -1.54 -1.52 12.34
N ASN A 160 -2.02 -0.35 11.96
CA ASN A 160 -3.36 0.10 12.28
C ASN A 160 -3.93 0.87 11.09
N GLY A 161 -5.25 1.01 11.04
CA GLY A 161 -5.86 1.64 9.89
C GLY A 161 -7.37 1.67 9.94
N ALA A 162 -7.95 2.10 8.83
CA ALA A 162 -9.38 2.13 8.59
C ALA A 162 -9.68 1.68 7.16
N ILE A 163 -10.77 0.94 7.00
CA ILE A 163 -11.30 0.49 5.72
C ILE A 163 -12.69 1.09 5.60
N TYR A 164 -13.00 1.61 4.42
CA TYR A 164 -14.28 2.22 4.11
C TYR A 164 -14.98 1.30 3.13
N VAL A 165 -16.11 0.74 3.56
CA VAL A 165 -16.84 -0.29 2.83
C VAL A 165 -18.22 0.24 2.47
N ASP A 166 -18.56 0.20 1.20
CA ASP A 166 -19.87 0.61 0.70
C ASP A 166 -20.98 -0.24 1.35
N THR A 167 -22.04 0.41 1.83
CA THR A 167 -23.10 -0.27 2.59
C THR A 167 -24.02 -1.13 1.74
N GLU A 168 -24.06 -0.91 0.41
CA GLU A 168 -24.94 -1.63 -0.52
C GLU A 168 -24.20 -2.77 -1.20
N THR A 169 -22.99 -2.51 -1.68
CA THR A 169 -22.18 -3.47 -2.47
C THR A 169 -21.16 -4.24 -1.65
N TYR A 170 -20.90 -3.82 -0.41
CA TYR A 170 -19.82 -4.33 0.45
C TYR A 170 -18.42 -4.23 -0.18
N GLY A 171 -18.27 -3.39 -1.22
CA GLY A 171 -16.99 -3.12 -1.87
C GLY A 171 -16.13 -2.17 -1.04
N VAL A 172 -14.81 -2.41 -1.02
CA VAL A 172 -13.85 -1.50 -0.37
C VAL A 172 -13.64 -0.28 -1.27
N LYS A 173 -14.10 0.90 -0.83
CA LYS A 173 -13.88 2.18 -1.55
C LYS A 173 -12.54 2.83 -1.22
N LYS A 174 -12.12 2.72 0.04
CA LYS A 174 -10.90 3.37 0.53
C LYS A 174 -10.27 2.52 1.61
N SER A 175 -8.94 2.52 1.64
CA SER A 175 -8.18 1.99 2.76
C SER A 175 -7.14 3.02 3.21
N LYS A 176 -6.97 3.13 4.52
CA LYS A 176 -5.91 3.92 5.14
C LYS A 176 -5.15 2.99 6.06
N ILE A 177 -3.85 2.85 5.83
CA ILE A 177 -2.97 2.01 6.63
C ILE A 177 -1.85 2.90 7.16
N SER A 178 -1.59 2.82 8.45
CA SER A 178 -0.45 3.44 9.11
C SER A 178 0.36 2.38 9.83
N ALA A 179 1.67 2.57 9.83
CA ALA A 179 2.61 1.78 10.61
C ALA A 179 3.47 2.76 11.41
N ARG A 180 3.55 2.54 12.72
CA ARG A 180 4.46 3.30 13.59
C ARG A 180 5.56 2.36 14.05
N ILE A 181 6.81 2.76 13.86
CA ILE A 181 7.97 2.11 14.48
C ILE A 181 8.10 2.73 15.86
N ARG A 182 8.08 1.91 16.91
CA ARG A 182 8.51 2.37 18.24
C ARG A 182 10.02 2.20 18.35
N THR A 183 10.74 3.30 18.49
CA THR A 183 12.12 3.29 18.97
C THR A 183 12.04 3.05 20.48
N THR A 184 12.51 1.90 20.94
CA THR A 184 12.79 1.70 22.37
C THR A 184 14.10 2.41 22.64
N GLU A 185 14.04 3.54 23.34
CA GLU A 185 15.20 4.10 24.03
C GLU A 185 15.64 3.07 25.09
N SER A 186 16.92 2.71 25.05
CA SER A 186 17.60 1.85 26.02
C SER A 186 18.46 2.71 26.93
#